data_AF-A0A7C6CAW6-F1
#
_entry.id   AF-A0A7C6CAW6-F1
#
_cell.length_a   1.000
_cell.length_b   1.000
_cell.length_c   1.000
_cell.angle_alpha   90.00
_cell.angle_beta   90.00
_cell.angle_gamma   90.00
#
_symmetry.space_group_name_H-M   'P 1'
#
loop_
_entity.id
_entity.type
_entity.pdbx_description
1 polymer ?
#
loop_
_entity_poly.entity_id
_entity_poly.type
_entity_poly.pdbx_seq_one_letter_code
_entity_poly.pdbx_strand_id
1 'polypeptide(L)' 'MLKKIFSIIKRLVLGGFILYAYNLMAAPLNLLIPINIFTLGLISIFGISAIPFLAMILIIVY' A
#
# COMPACT_ATOMS: atom_id res chain seq x y z
N MET A 1 16.21 -16.76 12.34
CA MET A 1 16.25 -15.67 11.32
C MET A 1 15.25 -15.89 10.20
N LEU A 2 15.14 -17.10 9.63
CA LEU A 2 14.14 -17.45 8.60
C LEU A 2 12.70 -17.03 8.92
N LYS A 3 12.25 -17.21 10.17
CA LYS A 3 10.90 -16.80 10.62
C LYS A 3 10.64 -15.29 10.49
N LYS A 4 11.66 -14.45 10.75
CA LYS A 4 11.55 -12.99 10.59
C LYS A 4 11.47 -12.61 9.11
N ILE A 5 12.29 -13.24 8.26
CA ILE A 5 12.27 -13.01 6.80
C ILE A 5 10.90 -13.38 6.23
N PHE A 6 10.36 -14.55 6.58
CA PHE A 6 9.01 -14.96 6.17
C PHE A 6 7.93 -14.00 6.67
N SER A 7 8.06 -13.48 7.88
CA SER A 7 7.13 -12.48 8.42
C SER A 7 7.14 -11.18 7.60
N ILE A 8 8.32 -10.72 7.18
CA ILE A 8 8.48 -9.53 6.33
C ILE A 8 7.87 -9.77 4.95
N ILE A 9 8.18 -10.91 4.32
CA ILE A 9 7.61 -11.28 3.01
C ILE A 9 6.08 -11.34 3.10
N LYS A 10 5.54 -11.97 4.15
CA LYS A 10 4.09 -12.04 4.37
C LYS A 10 3.47 -10.64 4.46
N ARG A 11 4.11 -9.70 5.15
CA ARG A 11 3.65 -8.31 5.25
C ARG A 11 3.68 -7.59 3.90
N LEU A 12 4.73 -7.79 3.11
CA LEU A 12 4.83 -7.25 1.75
C LEU A 12 3.72 -7.78 0.84
N VAL A 13 3.46 -9.08 0.88
CA VAL A 13 2.38 -9.71 0.11
C VAL A 13 1.02 -9.16 0.51
N LEU A 14 0.73 -9.12 1.82
CA LEU A 14 -0.53 -8.54 2.34
C LEU A 14 -0.64 -7.06 1.97
N GLY A 15 0.44 -6.30 2.05
CA GLY A 15 0.49 -4.90 1.65
C GLY A 15 0.17 -4.70 0.17
N GLY A 16 0.71 -5.56 -0.70
CA GLY A 16 0.40 -5.55 -2.13
C GLY A 16 -1.08 -5.80 -2.40
N PHE A 17 -1.68 -6.77 -1.71
CA PHE A 17 -3.13 -7.02 -1.80
C PHE A 17 -3.96 -5.83 -1.30
N ILE A 18 -3.55 -5.18 -0.20
CA ILE A 18 -4.24 -3.99 0.31
C ILE A 18 -4.22 -2.85 -0.71
N LEU A 19 -3.05 -2.54 -1.29
CA LEU A 19 -2.91 -1.53 -2.34
C LEU A 19 -3.77 -1.84 -3.56
N TYR A 20 -3.73 -3.10 -4.00
CA TYR A 20 -4.49 -3.54 -5.16
C TYR A 20 -6.01 -3.46 -4.93
N ALA A 21 -6.48 -3.93 -3.78
CA ALA A 21 -7.89 -3.85 -3.40
C ALA A 21 -8.36 -2.39 -3.31
N TYR A 22 -7.56 -1.51 -2.71
CA TYR A 22 -7.85 -0.08 -2.67
C TYR A 22 -7.97 0.51 -4.09
N ASN A 23 -7.01 0.26 -4.96
CA ASN A 23 -7.02 0.80 -6.32
C ASN A 23 -8.23 0.32 -7.13
N LEU A 24 -8.65 -0.95 -6.96
CA LEU A 24 -9.88 -1.44 -7.58
C LEU A 24 -11.12 -0.66 -7.11
N MET A 25 -11.21 -0.35 -5.82
CA MET A 25 -12.33 0.42 -5.26
C MET A 25 -12.27 1.91 -5.64
N ALA A 26 -11.07 2.47 -5.73
CA ALA A 26 -10.83 3.90 -5.97
C ALA A 26 -10.71 4.27 -7.46
N ALA A 27 -10.64 3.28 -8.36
CA ALA A 27 -10.55 3.50 -9.81
C ALA A 27 -11.62 4.45 -10.37
N PRO A 28 -12.91 4.40 -9.97
CA PRO A 28 -13.92 5.34 -10.46
C PRO A 28 -13.68 6.79 -10.06
N LEU A 29 -12.89 7.03 -9.01
CA LEU A 29 -12.52 8.36 -8.51
C LEU A 29 -11.21 8.87 -9.12
N ASN A 30 -10.56 8.09 -9.99
CA ASN A 30 -9.20 8.34 -10.49
C ASN A 30 -8.14 8.52 -9.38
N LEU A 31 -8.40 8.02 -8.17
CA LEU A 31 -7.49 8.09 -7.02
C LEU A 31 -6.66 6.81 -6.90
N LEU A 32 -5.81 6.57 -7.89
CA LEU A 32 -4.98 5.37 -7.97
C LEU A 32 -3.63 5.60 -7.27
N ILE A 33 -3.37 4.91 -6.16
CA ILE A 33 -2.06 4.92 -5.51
C ILE A 33 -1.11 4.03 -6.33
N PRO A 34 0.01 4.55 -6.85
CA PRO A 34 0.94 3.75 -7.63
C PRO A 34 1.56 2.63 -6.78
N ILE A 35 1.62 1.41 -7.30
CA ILE A 35 2.22 0.26 -6.61
C ILE A 35 3.71 0.21 -6.94
N ASN A 36 4.55 0.74 -6.05
CA ASN A 36 6.01 0.71 -6.17
C ASN A 36 6.65 0.35 -4.81
N ILE A 37 7.98 0.25 -4.77
CA ILE A 37 8.71 -0.17 -3.56
C ILE A 37 8.44 0.76 -2.36
N PHE A 38 8.24 2.07 -2.58
CA PHE A 38 7.99 3.02 -1.51
C PHE A 38 6.57 2.90 -0.95
N THR A 39 5.55 2.89 -1.81
CA THR A 39 4.14 2.76 -1.37
C THR A 39 3.88 1.39 -0.75
N LEU A 40 4.43 0.33 -1.34
CA LEU A 40 4.36 -1.03 -0.80
C LEU A 40 5.08 -1.13 0.55
N GLY A 41 6.25 -0.50 0.68
CA GLY A 41 7.00 -0.44 1.94
C GLY A 41 6.21 0.24 3.04
N LEU A 42 5.63 1.42 2.75
CA LEU A 42 4.81 2.16 3.71
C LEU A 42 3.59 1.36 4.16
N ILE A 43 2.84 0.76 3.23
CA ILE A 43 1.69 -0.07 3.57
C ILE A 43 2.09 -1.37 4.29
N SER A 44 3.29 -1.90 4.05
CA SER A 44 3.77 -3.09 4.78
C SER A 44 4.16 -2.81 6.23
N ILE A 45 4.53 -1.56 6.53
CA ILE A 45 4.86 -1.10 7.88
C ILE A 45 3.59 -0.68 8.62
N PHE A 46 2.77 0.17 8.00
CA PHE A 46 1.60 0.83 8.63
C PHE A 46 0.27 0.12 8.34
N GLY A 47 0.24 -0.86 7.45
CA GLY A 47 -0.97 -1.58 7.07
C GLY A 47 -1.97 -0.68 6.34
N ILE A 48 -3.26 -0.98 6.54
CA ILE A 48 -4.36 -0.26 5.89
C ILE A 48 -4.43 1.22 6.30
N SER A 49 -3.90 1.55 7.49
CA SER A 49 -3.86 2.93 8.01
C SER A 49 -3.00 3.86 7.15
N ALA A 50 -2.09 3.36 6.31
CA ALA A 50 -1.31 4.18 5.38
C ALA A 50 -2.12 4.66 4.17
N ILE A 51 -3.24 4.02 3.83
CA ILE A 51 -4.05 4.40 2.67
C ILE A 51 -4.49 5.87 2.71
N PRO A 52 -5.15 6.39 3.76
CA PRO A 52 -5.60 7.78 3.77
C PRO A 52 -4.45 8.78 3.62
N PHE A 53 -3.27 8.48 4.19
CA PHE A 53 -2.09 9.32 4.02
C PHE A 53 -1.55 9.29 2.60
N LEU A 54 -1.43 8.10 2.00
CA LEU A 54 -0.99 7.93 0.62
C LEU A 54 -1.96 8.59 -0.37
N ALA A 55 -3.26 8.49 -0.12
CA ALA A 55 -4.30 9.17 -0.89
C ALA A 55 -4.21 10.69 -0.74
N MET A 56 -3.99 11.21 0.47
CA MET A 56 -3.74 12.65 0.68
C MET A 56 -2.51 13.15 -0.08
N ILE A 57 -1.41 12.41 -0.04
CA ILE A 57 -0.20 12.75 -0.79
C ILE A 57 -0.51 12.81 -2.28
N LEU A 58 -1.26 11.83 -2.81
CA LEU A 58 -1.68 11.83 -4.20
C LEU A 58 -2.49 13.08 -4.55
N ILE A 59 -3.48 13.45 -3.73
CA ILE A 59 -4.35 14.61 -3.95
C ILE A 59 -3.63 15.96 -3.85
N ILE A 60 -2.57 16.06 -3.04
CA ILE A 60 -1.85 17.32 -2.82
C ILE A 60 -0.75 17.51 -3.87
N VAL A 61 -0.10 16.43 -4.29
CA VAL A 61 1.06 16.47 -5.20
C VAL A 61 0.63 16.44 -6.67
N TYR A 62 -0.54 15.88 -6.98
CA TYR A 62 -1.14 15.80 -8.32
C TYR A 62 -2.46 16.56 -8.38
#